data_AF-A0A934ISH2-F1
#
_entry.id   AF-A0A934ISH2-F1
#
_cell.length_a   1.000
_cell.length_b   1.000
_cell.length_c   1.000
_cell.angle_alpha   90.00
_cell.angle_beta   90.00
_cell.angle_gamma   90.00
#
_symmetry.space_group_name_H-M   'P 1'
#
loop_
_entity.id
_entity.type
_entity.pdbx_description
1 polymer ?
#
loop_
_entity_poly.entity_id
_entity_poly.type
_entity_poly.pdbx_seq_one_letter_code
_entity_poly.pdbx_strand_id
1 'polypeptide(L)'
;MSAITRFIIDEAAMAAFGADLARVLTPGLRIALVGDLGAGKTTLVRAVLRTLAEDPDLEVPSPTFTIVQDYALRLPVRHVDLYRVADDAELDELGLGDGETVELVEWPREPLPVTIRIDIGENETRGLTIEAPDGVLDALARQEAIRAFLDGADWGRARRLTLKADASTRRYERLRRDGERAVLMDAPCFTPAPDSYSVRARLADGNMGAFLAVGALLAERGLTVPAVKAADPEKGFLLLEDLGDEKVAVDGTPVVERYIAAAEALARFHAAPAPATLGPPAYAPPRFDADLAAIEVALFPQWYQRAPVDPDFVGLWRGAIDAMWRGDDHLALRDYHSPNLLWLPERGGIARVGVIDYQDAMIAPTAYDVVSLAQDARVDVPDALEAEICARYLALRPDVDAARWWTTYHTLGAERATRILGVFRRLNDRDGKPQYLPHLPRLKRALARHLAAEPRLAPIRDWFAAHTTILQEAG
;
A
#
# COMPACT_ATOMS: atom_id res chain seq x y z
N MET A 1 2.92 29.91 3.95
CA MET A 1 1.81 29.75 4.91
C MET A 1 0.63 30.44 4.29
N SER A 2 -0.47 29.70 4.17
CA SER A 2 -1.73 30.20 3.62
C SER A 2 -2.80 30.13 4.70
N ALA A 3 -3.94 30.75 4.47
CA ALA A 3 -5.06 30.76 5.40
C ALA A 3 -6.34 30.27 4.71
N ILE A 4 -7.10 29.42 5.39
CA ILE A 4 -8.46 29.04 4.97
C ILE A 4 -9.46 29.32 6.10
N THR A 5 -10.70 29.61 5.74
CA THR A 5 -11.79 29.78 6.70
C THR A 5 -12.83 28.68 6.51
N ARG A 6 -13.36 28.17 7.63
CA ARG A 6 -14.43 27.16 7.70
C ARG A 6 -15.50 27.63 8.68
N PHE A 7 -16.75 27.29 8.41
CA PHE A 7 -17.86 27.59 9.30
C PHE A 7 -18.37 26.29 9.93
N ILE A 8 -18.43 26.28 11.26
CA ILE A 8 -18.88 25.16 12.08
C ILE A 8 -20.21 25.54 12.70
N ILE A 9 -21.26 24.79 12.34
CA ILE A 9 -22.65 25.14 12.68
C ILE A 9 -23.14 24.48 13.97
N ASP A 10 -22.50 23.41 14.41
CA ASP A 10 -22.85 22.66 15.62
C ASP A 10 -21.65 21.85 16.17
N GLU A 11 -21.87 21.17 17.29
CA GLU A 11 -20.85 20.32 17.93
C GLU A 11 -20.46 19.12 17.06
N ALA A 12 -21.40 18.58 16.26
CA ALA A 12 -21.12 17.47 15.35
C ALA A 12 -20.14 17.88 14.23
N ALA A 13 -20.30 19.08 13.67
CA ALA A 13 -19.39 19.66 12.70
C ALA A 13 -18.01 19.95 13.33
N MET A 14 -17.96 20.40 14.59
CA MET A 14 -16.70 20.55 15.33
C MET A 14 -16.00 19.20 15.49
N ALA A 15 -16.74 18.16 15.86
CA ALA A 15 -16.22 16.81 16.02
C ALA A 15 -15.70 16.24 14.69
N ALA A 16 -16.43 16.47 13.58
CA ALA A 16 -16.00 16.05 12.25
C ALA A 16 -14.71 16.77 11.82
N PHE A 17 -14.59 18.07 12.09
CA PHE A 17 -13.34 18.80 11.84
C PHE A 17 -12.19 18.30 12.71
N GLY A 18 -12.44 18.00 14.00
CA GLY A 18 -11.44 17.39 14.87
C GLY A 18 -10.98 16.01 14.39
N ALA A 19 -11.89 15.21 13.84
CA ALA A 19 -11.54 13.92 13.24
C ALA A 19 -10.70 14.06 11.96
N ASP A 20 -10.98 15.08 11.14
CA ASP A 20 -10.15 15.40 9.98
C ASP A 20 -8.75 15.87 10.43
N LEU A 21 -8.71 16.75 11.44
CA LEU A 21 -7.47 17.26 12.01
C LEU A 21 -6.59 16.14 12.56
N ALA A 22 -7.19 15.17 13.27
CA ALA A 22 -6.49 13.99 13.77
C ALA A 22 -5.78 13.19 12.66
N ARG A 23 -6.34 13.14 11.45
CA ARG A 23 -5.79 12.38 10.30
C ARG A 23 -4.66 13.08 9.56
N VAL A 24 -4.48 14.38 9.81
CA VAL A 24 -3.40 15.18 9.21
C VAL A 24 -2.23 15.40 10.15
N LEU A 25 -2.34 14.99 11.42
CA LEU A 25 -1.25 15.13 12.39
C LEU A 25 -0.04 14.28 11.97
N THR A 26 1.13 14.88 12.07
CA THR A 26 2.44 14.23 11.90
C THR A 26 3.24 14.36 13.19
N PRO A 27 4.20 13.45 13.46
CA PRO A 27 5.10 13.56 14.60
C PRO A 27 5.72 14.97 14.72
N GLY A 28 5.71 15.52 15.94
CA GLY A 28 6.26 16.83 16.27
C GLY A 28 5.42 18.05 15.81
N LEU A 29 4.23 17.85 15.23
CA LEU A 29 3.38 18.96 14.81
C LEU A 29 2.86 19.75 16.02
N ARG A 30 3.04 21.07 16.01
CA ARG A 30 2.56 21.97 17.07
C ARG A 30 1.45 22.87 16.53
N ILE A 31 0.31 22.90 17.22
CA ILE A 31 -0.91 23.59 16.81
C ILE A 31 -1.34 24.59 17.88
N ALA A 32 -1.40 25.86 17.51
CA ALA A 32 -1.94 26.94 18.31
C ALA A 32 -3.47 26.98 18.19
N LEU A 33 -4.18 26.96 19.32
CA LEU A 33 -5.63 27.12 19.41
C LEU A 33 -5.95 28.47 20.05
N VAL A 34 -6.46 29.39 19.23
CA VAL A 34 -6.73 30.78 19.61
C VAL A 34 -8.23 31.04 19.56
N GLY A 35 -8.76 31.78 20.54
CA GLY A 35 -10.17 32.17 20.58
C GLY A 35 -10.63 32.43 22.00
N ASP A 36 -11.78 33.07 22.14
CA ASP A 36 -12.32 33.47 23.45
C ASP A 36 -12.66 32.27 24.36
N LEU A 37 -12.93 32.57 25.63
CA LEU A 37 -13.43 31.57 26.57
C LEU A 37 -14.76 31.00 26.05
N GLY A 38 -14.90 29.68 26.02
CA GLY A 38 -16.08 29.02 25.45
C GLY A 38 -16.13 28.96 23.92
N ALA A 39 -15.08 29.40 23.21
CA ALA A 39 -15.03 29.30 21.75
C ALA A 39 -15.05 27.84 21.24
N GLY A 40 -14.66 26.85 22.06
CA GLY A 40 -14.69 25.43 21.69
C GLY A 40 -13.31 24.80 21.47
N LYS A 41 -12.24 25.45 21.91
CA LYS A 41 -10.85 24.95 21.83
C LYS A 41 -10.70 23.53 22.43
N THR A 42 -11.06 23.35 23.70
CA THR A 42 -11.04 22.02 24.34
C THR A 42 -11.98 21.01 23.67
N THR A 43 -13.13 21.46 23.12
CA THR A 43 -14.04 20.59 22.36
C THR A 43 -13.36 20.03 21.11
N LEU A 44 -12.62 20.88 20.39
CA LEU A 44 -11.82 20.47 19.24
C LEU A 44 -10.71 19.48 19.65
N VAL A 45 -9.95 19.78 20.72
CA VAL A 45 -8.90 18.88 21.23
C VAL A 45 -9.47 17.52 21.61
N ARG A 46 -10.62 17.50 22.29
CA ARG A 46 -11.32 16.27 22.65
C ARG A 46 -11.69 15.44 21.43
N ALA A 47 -12.21 16.06 20.38
CA ALA A 47 -12.54 15.36 19.14
C ALA A 47 -11.30 14.75 18.46
N VAL A 48 -10.18 15.48 18.45
CA VAL A 48 -8.89 14.98 17.93
C VAL A 48 -8.43 13.76 18.72
N LEU A 49 -8.35 13.87 20.05
CA LEU A 49 -7.84 12.82 20.92
C LEU A 49 -8.72 11.56 20.91
N ARG A 50 -10.05 11.70 20.93
CA ARG A 50 -10.98 10.57 20.81
C ARG A 50 -10.82 9.84 19.48
N THR A 51 -10.56 10.58 18.40
CA THR A 51 -10.32 10.00 17.08
C THR A 51 -9.00 9.21 17.05
N LEU A 52 -7.92 9.77 17.60
CA LEU A 52 -6.61 9.11 17.66
C LEU A 52 -6.58 7.91 18.62
N ALA A 53 -7.29 8.00 19.74
CA ALA A 53 -7.41 6.94 20.73
C ALA A 53 -8.40 5.85 20.31
N GLU A 54 -9.17 6.09 19.24
CA GLU A 54 -10.17 5.15 18.76
C GLU A 54 -11.26 4.84 19.81
N ASP A 55 -11.48 5.80 20.71
CA ASP A 55 -12.34 5.73 21.88
C ASP A 55 -13.23 6.99 21.95
N PRO A 56 -14.53 6.88 21.63
CA PRO A 56 -15.45 8.02 21.67
C PRO A 56 -15.74 8.51 23.09
N ASP A 57 -15.48 7.68 24.11
CA ASP A 57 -15.80 7.96 25.51
C ASP A 57 -14.57 8.46 26.28
N LEU A 58 -13.39 8.51 25.66
CA LEU A 58 -12.16 9.03 26.27
C LEU A 58 -12.41 10.38 26.94
N GLU A 59 -12.09 10.44 28.23
CA GLU A 59 -12.14 11.68 29.00
C GLU A 59 -10.98 12.58 28.59
N VAL A 60 -11.33 13.77 28.12
CA VAL A 60 -10.38 14.83 27.76
C VAL A 60 -10.82 16.10 28.50
N PRO A 61 -10.41 16.25 29.77
CA PRO A 61 -10.67 17.47 30.52
C PRO A 61 -9.81 18.62 29.95
N SER A 62 -10.21 19.85 30.25
CA SER A 62 -9.34 21.00 29.94
C SER A 62 -8.18 21.02 30.95
N PRO A 63 -6.90 21.08 30.51
CA PRO A 63 -5.75 21.07 31.39
C PRO A 63 -5.50 22.45 32.01
N THR A 64 -6.50 23.33 32.17
CA THR A 64 -6.32 24.67 32.75
C THR A 64 -5.62 24.68 34.12
N PHE A 65 -5.74 23.59 34.90
CA PHE A 65 -5.05 23.45 36.20
C PHE A 65 -3.77 22.62 36.14
N THR A 66 -3.72 21.60 35.28
CA THR A 66 -2.53 20.74 35.13
C THR A 66 -1.51 21.34 34.17
N ILE A 67 -1.90 22.36 33.41
CA ILE A 67 -1.19 23.07 32.33
C ILE A 67 -0.89 22.16 31.14
N VAL A 68 -0.40 20.95 31.41
CA VAL A 68 -0.06 19.92 30.43
C VAL A 68 -0.78 18.63 30.78
N GLN A 69 -1.28 17.94 29.75
CA GLN A 69 -1.76 16.57 29.87
C GLN A 69 -1.26 15.74 28.68
N ASP A 70 -0.54 14.66 28.99
CA ASP A 70 0.03 13.76 28.00
C ASP A 70 -0.91 12.57 27.71
N TYR A 71 -1.01 12.22 26.44
CA TYR A 71 -1.80 11.09 25.94
C TYR A 71 -0.86 10.14 25.18
N ALA A 72 -0.57 8.99 25.80
CA ALA A 72 0.29 7.94 25.24
C ALA A 72 -0.44 7.10 24.18
N LEU A 73 -0.76 7.72 23.05
CA LEU A 73 -1.39 7.10 21.90
C LEU A 73 -0.34 6.61 20.89
N ARG A 74 -0.77 5.94 19.81
CA ARG A 74 0.12 5.53 18.71
C ARG A 74 0.93 6.71 18.15
N LEU A 75 0.31 7.89 18.10
CA LEU A 75 0.98 9.16 17.90
C LEU A 75 0.87 9.91 19.24
N PRO A 76 1.95 10.08 20.00
CA PRO A 76 1.90 10.78 21.28
C PRO A 76 1.36 12.20 21.11
N VAL A 77 0.42 12.60 21.97
CA VAL A 77 -0.16 13.95 21.93
C VAL A 77 -0.12 14.57 23.31
N ARG A 78 0.18 15.86 23.35
CA ARG A 78 0.12 16.71 24.53
C ARG A 78 -0.96 17.76 24.35
N HIS A 79 -1.89 17.84 25.31
CA HIS A 79 -2.84 18.94 25.42
C HIS A 79 -2.30 19.96 26.41
N VAL A 80 -2.09 21.19 25.95
CA VAL A 80 -1.49 22.27 26.74
C VAL A 80 -2.47 23.43 26.84
N ASP A 81 -2.59 24.03 28.03
CA ASP A 81 -3.36 25.27 28.26
C ASP A 81 -2.47 26.29 28.98
N LEU A 82 -2.06 27.33 28.25
CA LEU A 82 -1.16 28.37 28.76
C LEU A 82 -1.89 29.61 29.28
N TYR A 83 -3.21 29.53 29.52
CA TYR A 83 -4.01 30.67 29.99
C TYR A 83 -3.49 31.24 31.32
N ARG A 84 -2.98 30.37 32.22
CA ARG A 84 -2.57 30.74 33.58
C ARG A 84 -1.07 30.91 33.79
N VAL A 85 -0.26 30.54 32.80
CA VAL A 85 1.20 30.67 32.89
C VAL A 85 1.54 32.15 32.74
N ALA A 86 2.17 32.78 33.74
CA ALA A 86 2.40 34.22 33.75
C ALA A 86 3.83 34.61 33.36
N ASP A 87 4.79 33.72 33.57
CA ASP A 87 6.22 33.93 33.37
C ASP A 87 6.77 32.98 32.30
N ASP A 88 7.68 33.47 31.47
CA ASP A 88 8.33 32.70 30.40
C ASP A 88 9.25 31.62 30.98
N ALA A 89 9.80 31.81 32.18
CA ALA A 89 10.64 30.79 32.84
C ALA A 89 9.86 29.51 33.18
N GLU A 90 8.56 29.60 33.45
CA GLU A 90 7.70 28.43 33.69
C GLU A 90 7.49 27.61 32.41
N LEU A 91 7.59 28.22 31.22
CA LEU A 91 7.39 27.54 29.93
C LEU A 91 8.56 26.60 29.59
N ASP A 92 9.79 27.02 29.90
CA ASP A 92 11.00 26.23 29.65
C ASP A 92 10.97 24.91 30.45
N GLU A 93 10.34 24.91 31.63
CA GLU A 93 10.19 23.70 32.47
C GLU A 93 9.15 22.70 31.94
N LEU A 94 8.26 23.12 31.03
CA LEU A 94 7.21 22.26 30.47
C LEU A 94 7.74 21.31 29.38
N GLY A 95 8.96 21.53 28.88
CA GLY A 95 9.57 20.71 27.83
C GLY A 95 8.72 20.67 26.55
N LEU A 96 8.16 21.82 26.17
CA LEU A 96 7.38 21.97 24.93
C LEU A 96 8.31 22.11 23.73
N GLY A 97 7.87 21.61 22.58
CA GLY A 97 8.58 21.76 21.30
C GLY A 97 9.71 20.75 21.06
N ASP A 98 9.93 19.81 21.97
CA ASP A 98 10.94 18.76 21.84
C ASP A 98 10.33 17.42 21.40
N GLY A 99 11.00 16.76 20.45
CA GLY A 99 10.74 15.37 20.08
C GLY A 99 9.63 15.16 19.05
N GLU A 100 9.02 13.98 19.08
CA GLU A 100 8.01 13.51 18.12
C GLU A 100 6.56 13.69 18.60
N THR A 101 6.36 14.25 19.79
CA THR A 101 5.04 14.46 20.39
C THR A 101 4.31 15.61 19.70
N VAL A 102 3.04 15.38 19.34
CA VAL A 102 2.16 16.43 18.81
C VAL A 102 1.68 17.31 19.96
N GLU A 103 1.65 18.63 19.76
CA GLU A 103 1.21 19.57 20.79
C GLU A 103 -0.02 20.35 20.33
N LEU A 104 -1.10 20.28 21.12
CA LEU A 104 -2.31 21.06 20.94
C LEU A 104 -2.36 22.12 22.03
N VAL A 105 -1.99 23.35 21.69
CA VAL A 105 -1.72 24.43 22.65
C VAL A 105 -2.84 25.46 22.64
N GLU A 106 -3.66 25.45 23.69
CA GLU A 106 -4.62 26.52 23.97
C GLU A 106 -3.92 27.75 24.56
N TRP A 107 -4.37 28.94 24.15
CA TRP A 107 -3.82 30.22 24.60
C TRP A 107 -2.30 30.36 24.36
N PRO A 108 -1.83 30.11 23.14
CA PRO A 108 -0.40 30.10 22.83
C PRO A 108 0.24 31.47 23.11
N ARG A 109 1.50 31.45 23.56
CA ARG A 109 2.29 32.66 23.86
C ARG A 109 3.01 33.21 22.63
N GLU A 110 3.25 32.36 21.65
CA GLU A 110 3.90 32.67 20.40
C GLU A 110 3.14 32.01 19.23
N PRO A 111 3.30 32.49 17.99
CA PRO A 111 2.81 31.81 16.82
C PRO A 111 3.44 30.40 16.69
N LEU A 112 2.61 29.40 16.41
CA LEU A 112 3.06 28.04 16.11
C LEU A 112 2.93 27.76 14.60
N PRO A 113 3.61 26.72 14.07
CA PRO A 113 3.58 26.40 12.64
C PRO A 113 2.17 26.25 12.07
N VAL A 114 1.21 25.81 12.89
CA VAL A 114 -0.21 25.78 12.57
C VAL A 114 -0.96 26.60 13.62
N THR A 115 -1.83 27.50 13.19
CA THR A 115 -2.73 28.27 14.07
C THR A 115 -4.18 28.07 13.63
N ILE A 116 -5.04 27.67 14.57
CA ILE A 116 -6.48 27.56 14.39
C ILE A 116 -7.13 28.60 15.31
N ARG A 117 -7.66 29.66 14.69
CA ARG A 117 -8.44 30.70 15.37
C ARG A 117 -9.92 30.36 15.30
N ILE A 118 -10.60 30.36 16.44
CA ILE A 118 -12.00 30.02 16.59
C ILE A 118 -12.76 31.27 17.07
N ASP A 119 -13.50 31.88 16.16
CA ASP A 119 -14.31 33.07 16.41
C ASP A 119 -15.77 32.68 16.63
N ILE A 120 -16.41 33.28 17.64
CA ILE A 120 -17.84 33.08 17.93
C ILE A 120 -18.67 33.98 17.01
N GLY A 121 -19.43 33.37 16.11
CA GLY A 121 -20.35 34.04 15.20
C GLY A 121 -21.78 34.15 15.75
N GLU A 122 -22.67 34.71 14.94
CA GLU A 122 -24.11 34.76 15.23
C GLU A 122 -24.71 33.34 15.28
N ASN A 123 -25.79 33.16 16.07
CA ASN A 123 -26.48 31.88 16.27
C ASN A 123 -25.57 30.73 16.73
N GLU A 124 -24.59 31.04 17.58
CA GLU A 124 -23.59 30.09 18.10
C GLU A 124 -22.71 29.40 17.05
N THR A 125 -22.77 29.84 15.79
CA THR A 125 -21.83 29.37 14.76
C THR A 125 -20.40 29.72 15.15
N ARG A 126 -19.43 28.95 14.66
CA ARG A 126 -18.00 29.20 14.86
C ARG A 126 -17.30 29.38 13.53
N GLY A 127 -16.56 30.47 13.39
CA GLY A 127 -15.63 30.68 12.28
C GLY A 127 -14.26 30.13 12.65
N LEU A 128 -13.77 29.15 11.91
CA LEU A 128 -12.43 28.58 12.07
C LEU A 128 -11.52 29.13 10.99
N THR A 129 -10.57 29.99 11.37
CA THR A 129 -9.49 30.45 10.48
C THR A 129 -8.23 29.64 10.75
N ILE A 130 -7.77 28.91 9.75
CA ILE A 130 -6.64 27.98 9.86
C ILE A 130 -5.48 28.54 9.04
N GLU A 131 -4.41 28.93 9.72
CA GLU A 131 -3.16 29.39 9.13
C GLU A 131 -2.13 28.27 9.27
N ALA A 132 -1.62 27.74 8.15
CA ALA A 132 -0.72 26.58 8.18
C ALA A 132 0.18 26.52 6.93
N PRO A 133 1.19 25.63 6.90
CA PRO A 133 1.89 25.27 5.68
C PRO A 133 0.91 24.63 4.68
N ASP A 134 1.15 24.85 3.38
CA ASP A 134 0.20 24.42 2.34
C ASP A 134 -0.07 22.91 2.38
N GLY A 135 0.95 22.09 2.69
CA GLY A 135 0.77 20.64 2.83
C GLY A 135 -0.21 20.23 3.93
N VAL A 136 -0.35 21.00 5.02
CA VAL A 136 -1.36 20.74 6.07
C VAL A 136 -2.75 21.13 5.56
N LEU A 137 -2.86 22.27 4.87
CA LEU A 137 -4.13 22.74 4.31
C LEU A 137 -4.64 21.81 3.21
N ASP A 138 -3.75 21.34 2.34
CA ASP A 138 -4.06 20.36 1.30
C ASP A 138 -4.52 19.03 1.92
N ALA A 139 -3.87 18.60 3.00
CA ALA A 139 -4.26 17.39 3.71
C ALA A 139 -5.65 17.54 4.38
N LEU A 140 -5.97 18.71 4.94
CA LEU A 140 -7.30 19.01 5.48
C LEU A 140 -8.37 19.04 4.39
N ALA A 141 -8.09 19.72 3.27
CA ALA A 141 -8.97 19.74 2.11
C ALA A 141 -9.20 18.32 1.55
N ARG A 142 -8.17 17.46 1.60
CA ARG A 142 -8.29 16.05 1.22
C ARG A 142 -9.24 15.29 2.14
N GLN A 143 -9.20 15.49 3.46
CA GLN A 143 -10.12 14.84 4.39
C GLN A 143 -11.57 15.31 4.20
N GLU A 144 -11.78 16.59 3.92
CA GLU A 144 -13.09 17.12 3.59
C GLU A 144 -13.65 16.50 2.30
N ALA A 145 -12.82 16.36 1.26
CA ALA A 145 -13.21 15.71 0.02
C ALA A 145 -13.55 14.22 0.23
N ILE A 146 -12.81 13.51 1.10
CA ILE A 146 -13.14 12.14 1.51
C ILE A 146 -14.51 12.10 2.20
N ARG A 147 -14.76 13.00 3.16
CA ARG A 147 -16.04 13.05 3.87
C ARG A 147 -17.20 13.27 2.90
N ALA A 148 -17.09 14.26 2.01
CA ALA A 148 -18.12 14.52 1.00
C ALA A 148 -18.36 13.32 0.08
N PHE A 149 -17.31 12.60 -0.32
CA PHE A 149 -17.41 11.36 -1.08
C PHE A 149 -18.17 10.27 -0.30
N LEU A 150 -17.81 10.07 0.98
CA LEU A 150 -18.48 9.09 1.84
C LEU A 150 -19.94 9.47 2.12
N ASP A 151 -20.25 10.75 2.36
CA ASP A 151 -21.62 11.24 2.52
C ASP A 151 -22.46 10.93 1.28
N GLY A 152 -21.94 11.23 0.08
CA GLY A 152 -22.60 10.93 -1.18
C GLY A 152 -22.78 9.43 -1.46
N ALA A 153 -21.96 8.58 -0.83
CA ALA A 153 -22.07 7.13 -0.91
C ALA A 153 -22.89 6.50 0.23
N ASP A 154 -23.48 7.29 1.14
CA ASP A 154 -24.19 6.85 2.36
C ASP A 154 -23.25 6.27 3.46
N TRP A 155 -21.94 6.42 3.32
CA TRP A 155 -20.93 5.98 4.30
C TRP A 155 -20.39 7.10 5.20
N GLY A 156 -20.99 8.28 5.16
CA GLY A 156 -20.54 9.47 5.92
C GLY A 156 -20.42 9.29 7.43
N ARG A 157 -21.30 8.46 8.00
CA ARG A 157 -21.31 8.13 9.45
C ARG A 157 -20.41 6.96 9.82
N ALA A 158 -19.69 6.37 8.86
CA ALA A 158 -18.88 5.21 9.12
C ALA A 158 -17.67 5.55 9.98
N ARG A 159 -17.36 4.69 10.96
CA ARG A 159 -16.09 4.75 11.68
C ARG A 159 -14.97 4.34 10.73
N ARG A 160 -13.95 5.19 10.61
CA ARG A 160 -12.80 5.05 9.72
C ARG A 160 -11.57 4.58 10.48
N LEU A 161 -11.08 3.38 10.15
CA LEU A 161 -9.91 2.73 10.76
C LEU A 161 -8.78 2.63 9.75
N THR A 162 -7.62 3.20 10.04
CA THR A 162 -6.47 3.13 9.11
C THR A 162 -5.97 1.69 8.99
N LEU A 163 -5.86 1.17 7.76
CA LEU A 163 -5.18 -0.08 7.49
C LEU A 163 -3.67 0.16 7.39
N LYS A 164 -2.88 -0.87 7.69
CA LYS A 164 -1.41 -0.76 7.71
C LYS A 164 -0.91 -0.20 6.37
N ALA A 165 -0.20 0.93 6.43
CA ALA A 165 0.39 1.56 5.26
C ALA A 165 1.43 0.62 4.61
N ASP A 166 1.33 0.46 3.30
CA ASP A 166 2.38 -0.12 2.48
C ASP A 166 3.34 0.99 2.00
N ALA A 167 4.26 0.67 1.09
CA ALA A 167 5.15 1.67 0.49
C ALA A 167 4.50 2.44 -0.68
N SER A 168 3.19 2.31 -0.87
CA SER A 168 2.44 2.97 -1.94
C SER A 168 2.04 4.38 -1.53
N THR A 169 1.70 5.18 -2.54
CA THR A 169 1.01 6.47 -2.36
C THR A 169 -0.48 6.30 -2.03
N ARG A 170 -1.01 5.08 -2.20
CA ARG A 170 -2.40 4.71 -1.90
C ARG A 170 -2.56 4.47 -0.40
N ARG A 171 -3.65 4.98 0.17
CA ARG A 171 -4.03 4.75 1.56
C ARG A 171 -5.35 4.01 1.61
N TYR A 172 -5.43 3.05 2.52
CA TYR A 172 -6.64 2.27 2.73
C TYR A 172 -7.15 2.47 4.15
N GLU A 173 -8.45 2.66 4.29
CA GLU A 173 -9.13 2.72 5.58
C GLU A 173 -10.30 1.75 5.59
N ARG A 174 -10.39 0.93 6.62
CA ARG A 174 -11.57 0.10 6.86
C ARG A 174 -12.68 0.96 7.46
N LEU A 175 -13.85 0.88 6.85
CA LEU A 175 -15.06 1.56 7.30
C LEU A 175 -15.97 0.57 8.03
N ARG A 176 -16.62 1.03 9.10
CA ARG A 176 -17.66 0.29 9.81
C ARG A 176 -18.91 1.15 9.98
N ARG A 177 -20.05 0.62 9.56
CA ARG A 177 -21.36 1.29 9.64
C ARG A 177 -22.44 0.22 9.88
N ASP A 178 -23.17 0.29 10.99
CA ASP A 178 -24.33 -0.58 11.28
C ASP A 178 -24.08 -2.09 11.09
N GLY A 179 -22.87 -2.56 11.45
CA GLY A 179 -22.45 -3.95 11.27
C GLY A 179 -21.90 -4.29 9.88
N GLU A 180 -22.04 -3.39 8.90
CA GLU A 180 -21.43 -3.50 7.58
C GLU A 180 -19.97 -3.03 7.58
N ARG A 181 -19.21 -3.55 6.60
CA ARG A 181 -17.82 -3.19 6.36
C ARG A 181 -17.58 -2.80 4.90
N ALA A 182 -16.69 -1.85 4.71
CA ALA A 182 -16.15 -1.45 3.42
C ALA A 182 -14.71 -1.00 3.57
N VAL A 183 -14.01 -0.80 2.46
CA VAL A 183 -12.67 -0.21 2.43
C VAL A 183 -12.72 1.07 1.61
N LEU A 184 -12.36 2.20 2.22
CA LEU A 184 -12.04 3.42 1.49
C LEU A 184 -10.62 3.26 0.94
N MET A 185 -10.46 3.45 -0.36
CA MET A 185 -9.19 3.67 -1.01
C MET A 185 -9.06 5.15 -1.36
N ASP A 186 -8.03 5.78 -0.80
CA ASP A 186 -7.58 7.13 -1.12
C ASP A 186 -6.30 7.02 -1.95
N ALA A 187 -6.41 7.27 -3.26
CA ALA A 187 -5.33 7.13 -4.22
C ALA A 187 -5.23 8.41 -5.06
N PRO A 188 -4.45 9.41 -4.60
CA PRO A 188 -4.30 10.67 -5.31
C PRO A 188 -3.88 10.46 -6.78
N CYS A 189 -4.53 11.20 -7.69
CA CYS A 189 -4.16 11.19 -9.11
C CYS A 189 -2.97 12.13 -9.32
N PHE A 190 -1.86 11.61 -9.82
CA PHE A 190 -0.67 12.39 -10.16
C PHE A 190 0.08 11.75 -11.32
N THR A 191 0.91 12.54 -12.00
CA THR A 191 1.85 12.03 -12.99
C THR A 191 3.19 11.76 -12.30
N PRO A 192 3.67 10.51 -12.22
CA PRO A 192 4.98 10.23 -11.65
C PRO A 192 6.10 10.95 -12.41
N ALA A 193 7.20 11.26 -11.72
CA ALA A 193 8.35 11.90 -12.36
C ALA A 193 8.88 11.02 -13.52
N PRO A 194 9.21 11.58 -14.70
CA PRO A 194 9.56 10.79 -15.89
C PRO A 194 10.73 9.81 -15.71
N ASP A 195 11.68 10.13 -14.83
CA ASP A 195 12.87 9.34 -14.52
C ASP A 195 12.70 8.42 -13.30
N SER A 196 11.54 8.46 -12.64
CA SER A 196 11.24 7.65 -11.47
C SER A 196 11.31 6.15 -11.76
N TYR A 197 11.61 5.36 -10.72
CA TYR A 197 11.55 3.91 -10.82
C TYR A 197 10.16 3.43 -11.27
N SER A 198 9.08 4.05 -10.81
CA SER A 198 7.71 3.68 -11.17
C SER A 198 7.45 3.79 -12.68
N VAL A 199 7.90 4.87 -13.33
CA VAL A 199 7.77 5.02 -14.80
C VAL A 199 8.61 3.98 -15.53
N ARG A 200 9.87 3.82 -15.12
CA ARG A 200 10.81 2.86 -15.72
C ARG A 200 10.32 1.41 -15.60
N ALA A 201 9.79 1.04 -14.43
CA ALA A 201 9.23 -0.26 -14.14
C ALA A 201 7.76 -0.41 -14.58
N ARG A 202 7.21 0.60 -15.27
CA ARG A 202 5.86 0.62 -15.85
C ARG A 202 4.76 0.33 -14.81
N LEU A 203 4.92 0.86 -13.59
CA LEU A 203 3.93 0.75 -12.51
C LEU A 203 2.76 1.72 -12.76
N ALA A 204 1.58 1.36 -12.27
CA ALA A 204 0.34 2.11 -12.40
C ALA A 204 0.19 3.21 -11.32
N ASP A 205 1.29 3.77 -10.81
CA ASP A 205 1.26 4.85 -9.82
C ASP A 205 0.48 6.07 -10.35
N GLY A 206 -0.43 6.59 -9.53
CA GLY A 206 -1.31 7.70 -9.89
C GLY A 206 -2.38 7.36 -10.94
N ASN A 207 -2.44 6.11 -11.46
CA ASN A 207 -3.39 5.70 -12.49
C ASN A 207 -4.52 4.83 -11.89
N MET A 208 -5.63 5.47 -11.51
CA MET A 208 -6.82 4.76 -11.04
C MET A 208 -7.53 3.96 -12.15
N GLY A 209 -7.37 4.36 -13.42
CA GLY A 209 -7.96 3.66 -14.55
C GLY A 209 -7.44 2.22 -14.69
N ALA A 210 -6.16 2.00 -14.39
CA ALA A 210 -5.57 0.66 -14.35
C ALA A 210 -6.26 -0.25 -13.33
N PHE A 211 -6.49 0.24 -12.11
CA PHE A 211 -7.19 -0.51 -11.06
C PHE A 211 -8.62 -0.88 -11.50
N LEU A 212 -9.38 0.09 -12.02
CA LEU A 212 -10.77 -0.14 -12.43
C LEU A 212 -10.86 -1.12 -13.62
N ALA A 213 -10.04 -0.94 -14.65
CA ALA A 213 -10.08 -1.74 -15.86
C ALA A 213 -9.61 -3.18 -15.64
N VAL A 214 -8.52 -3.37 -14.87
CA VAL A 214 -8.04 -4.71 -14.50
C VAL A 214 -9.06 -5.41 -13.60
N GLY A 215 -9.54 -4.72 -12.55
CA GLY A 215 -10.55 -5.28 -11.64
C GLY A 215 -11.82 -5.73 -12.36
N ALA A 216 -12.30 -4.95 -13.34
CA ALA A 216 -13.45 -5.31 -14.15
C ALA A 216 -13.23 -6.62 -14.92
N LEU A 217 -12.08 -6.79 -15.58
CA LEU A 217 -11.76 -8.04 -16.30
C LEU A 217 -11.66 -9.24 -15.34
N LEU A 218 -11.05 -9.06 -14.18
CA LEU A 218 -10.92 -10.12 -13.18
C LEU A 218 -12.29 -10.58 -12.68
N ALA A 219 -13.17 -9.64 -12.34
CA ALA A 219 -14.53 -9.92 -11.93
C ALA A 219 -15.36 -10.59 -13.03
N GLU A 220 -15.26 -10.09 -14.28
CA GLU A 220 -15.92 -10.68 -15.45
C GLU A 220 -15.54 -12.16 -15.64
N ARG A 221 -14.28 -12.51 -15.34
CA ARG A 221 -13.75 -13.87 -15.45
C ARG A 221 -13.89 -14.71 -14.18
N GLY A 222 -14.64 -14.21 -13.20
CA GLY A 222 -15.00 -14.95 -12.00
C GLY A 222 -13.93 -15.01 -10.91
N LEU A 223 -12.83 -14.26 -11.04
CA LEU A 223 -11.94 -14.03 -9.91
C LEU A 223 -12.61 -13.07 -8.91
N THR A 224 -12.39 -13.32 -7.63
CA THR A 224 -12.91 -12.42 -6.60
C THR A 224 -11.96 -11.25 -6.41
N VAL A 225 -12.43 -10.06 -6.72
CA VAL A 225 -11.80 -8.78 -6.42
C VAL A 225 -12.76 -7.92 -5.60
N PRO A 226 -12.30 -6.89 -4.87
CA PRO A 226 -13.19 -6.01 -4.11
C PRO A 226 -14.22 -5.35 -5.03
N ALA A 227 -15.51 -5.59 -4.81
CA ALA A 227 -16.55 -4.92 -5.57
C ALA A 227 -16.52 -3.39 -5.32
N VAL A 228 -16.59 -2.60 -6.40
CA VAL A 228 -16.66 -1.13 -6.31
C VAL A 228 -18.08 -0.72 -5.95
N LYS A 229 -18.26 -0.17 -4.74
CA LYS A 229 -19.54 0.33 -4.21
C LYS A 229 -19.82 1.77 -4.62
N ALA A 230 -18.78 2.60 -4.65
CA ALA A 230 -18.83 3.98 -5.14
C ALA A 230 -17.44 4.38 -5.65
N ALA A 231 -17.38 5.34 -6.58
CA ALA A 231 -16.13 5.83 -7.16
C ALA A 231 -16.20 7.33 -7.47
N ASP A 232 -15.13 8.05 -7.18
CA ASP A 232 -14.84 9.39 -7.68
C ASP A 232 -13.40 9.36 -8.26
N PRO A 233 -13.23 8.89 -9.51
CA PRO A 233 -11.90 8.70 -10.08
C PRO A 233 -11.12 10.00 -10.31
N GLU A 234 -11.82 11.12 -10.51
CA GLU A 234 -11.20 12.45 -10.67
C GLU A 234 -10.51 12.87 -9.39
N LYS A 235 -11.13 12.63 -8.24
CA LYS A 235 -10.50 12.85 -6.94
C LYS A 235 -9.69 11.65 -6.47
N GLY A 236 -9.73 10.50 -7.14
CA GLY A 236 -8.97 9.33 -6.72
C GLY A 236 -9.53 8.66 -5.46
N PHE A 237 -10.86 8.55 -5.35
CA PHE A 237 -11.52 7.83 -4.26
C PHE A 237 -12.28 6.61 -4.77
N LEU A 238 -12.12 5.48 -4.09
CA LEU A 238 -12.99 4.32 -4.26
C LEU A 238 -13.53 3.86 -2.90
N LEU A 239 -14.78 3.46 -2.89
CA LEU A 239 -15.39 2.70 -1.80
C LEU A 239 -15.53 1.25 -2.27
N LEU A 240 -14.83 0.35 -1.60
CA LEU A 240 -14.67 -1.04 -1.99
C LEU A 240 -15.34 -1.98 -0.98
N GLU A 241 -15.71 -3.16 -1.45
CA GLU A 241 -15.99 -4.30 -0.58
C GLU A 241 -14.79 -4.63 0.32
N ASP A 242 -15.07 -4.94 1.59
CA ASP A 242 -14.08 -5.48 2.51
C ASP A 242 -14.06 -7.01 2.40
N LEU A 243 -13.05 -7.54 1.72
CA LEU A 243 -12.81 -8.99 1.57
C LEU A 243 -12.25 -9.65 2.85
N GLY A 244 -12.13 -8.91 3.96
CA GLY A 244 -11.62 -9.43 5.22
C GLY A 244 -10.09 -9.52 5.27
N ASP A 245 -9.59 -10.21 6.29
CA ASP A 245 -8.15 -10.24 6.64
C ASP A 245 -7.52 -11.62 6.51
N GLU A 246 -8.33 -12.65 6.31
CA GLU A 246 -7.84 -14.03 6.30
C GLU A 246 -6.97 -14.26 5.06
N LYS A 247 -5.71 -14.63 5.24
CA LYS A 247 -4.73 -14.79 4.15
C LYS A 247 -4.63 -16.26 3.70
N VAL A 248 -4.11 -16.49 2.50
CA VAL A 248 -3.82 -17.87 2.04
C VAL A 248 -2.63 -18.52 2.77
N ALA A 249 -1.79 -17.73 3.43
CA ALA A 249 -0.74 -18.17 4.34
C ALA A 249 -1.01 -17.65 5.76
N VAL A 250 -0.73 -18.46 6.78
CA VAL A 250 -0.95 -18.12 8.19
C VAL A 250 0.40 -18.22 8.91
N ASP A 251 0.77 -17.17 9.65
CA ASP A 251 2.03 -17.10 10.41
C ASP A 251 3.29 -17.46 9.59
N GLY A 252 3.32 -17.00 8.33
CA GLY A 252 4.44 -17.25 7.41
C GLY A 252 4.47 -18.65 6.80
N THR A 253 3.42 -19.46 7.01
CA THR A 253 3.29 -20.83 6.49
C THR A 253 2.18 -20.91 5.44
N PRO A 254 2.43 -21.46 4.25
CA PRO A 254 1.40 -21.63 3.23
C PRO A 254 0.36 -22.67 3.68
N VAL A 255 -0.92 -22.34 3.56
CA VAL A 255 -1.99 -23.33 3.74
C VAL A 255 -2.21 -24.03 2.41
N VAL A 256 -1.86 -25.31 2.34
CA VAL A 256 -1.87 -26.12 1.11
C VAL A 256 -3.17 -25.97 0.33
N GLU A 257 -4.34 -26.19 0.97
CA GLU A 257 -5.65 -26.07 0.32
C GLU A 257 -5.84 -24.70 -0.35
N ARG A 258 -5.41 -23.61 0.30
CA ARG A 258 -5.61 -22.24 -0.18
C ARG A 258 -4.68 -21.92 -1.35
N TYR A 259 -3.46 -22.42 -1.32
CA TYR A 259 -2.51 -22.30 -2.43
C TYR A 259 -2.96 -23.08 -3.66
N ILE A 260 -3.48 -24.30 -3.46
CA ILE A 260 -4.06 -25.09 -4.56
C ILE A 260 -5.29 -24.38 -5.13
N ALA A 261 -6.18 -23.87 -4.29
CA ALA A 261 -7.34 -23.08 -4.74
C ALA A 261 -6.92 -21.83 -5.54
N ALA A 262 -5.83 -21.15 -5.13
CA ALA A 262 -5.28 -20.01 -5.86
C ALA A 262 -4.71 -20.43 -7.23
N ALA A 263 -4.00 -21.55 -7.30
CA ALA A 263 -3.49 -22.09 -8.57
C ALA A 263 -4.63 -22.44 -9.54
N GLU A 264 -5.70 -23.06 -9.05
CA GLU A 264 -6.89 -23.39 -9.85
C GLU A 264 -7.66 -22.15 -10.31
N ALA A 265 -7.78 -21.13 -9.45
CA ALA A 265 -8.38 -19.85 -9.79
C ALA A 265 -7.60 -19.15 -10.92
N LEU A 266 -6.27 -19.11 -10.78
CA LEU A 266 -5.36 -18.53 -11.76
C LEU A 266 -5.43 -19.28 -13.11
N ALA A 267 -5.45 -20.61 -13.09
CA ALA A 267 -5.59 -21.42 -14.31
C ALA A 267 -6.88 -21.11 -15.06
N ARG A 268 -8.00 -20.96 -14.35
CA ARG A 268 -9.28 -20.60 -14.98
C ARG A 268 -9.26 -19.19 -15.55
N PHE A 269 -8.66 -18.23 -14.84
CA PHE A 269 -8.52 -16.86 -15.35
C PHE A 269 -7.70 -16.78 -16.63
N HIS A 270 -6.64 -17.58 -16.73
CA HIS A 270 -5.75 -17.63 -17.89
C HIS A 270 -6.29 -18.44 -19.08
N ALA A 271 -7.44 -19.11 -18.95
CA ALA A 271 -8.00 -19.98 -19.99
C ALA A 271 -8.47 -19.23 -21.26
N ALA A 272 -8.61 -17.91 -21.20
CA ALA A 272 -8.99 -17.08 -22.34
C ALA A 272 -8.05 -15.88 -22.46
N PRO A 273 -7.45 -15.55 -23.62
CA PRO A 273 -6.52 -14.42 -23.74
C PRO A 273 -7.16 -13.09 -23.31
N ALA A 274 -6.42 -12.22 -22.64
CA ALA A 274 -6.88 -10.88 -22.30
C ALA A 274 -7.00 -9.99 -23.55
N PRO A 275 -8.00 -9.10 -23.63
CA PRO A 275 -8.07 -8.12 -24.72
C PRO A 275 -6.89 -7.15 -24.64
N ALA A 276 -6.44 -6.63 -25.78
CA ALA A 276 -5.33 -5.66 -25.84
C ALA A 276 -5.64 -4.34 -25.12
N THR A 277 -6.93 -4.03 -24.94
CA THR A 277 -7.41 -2.87 -24.19
C THR A 277 -8.51 -3.35 -23.25
N LEU A 278 -8.31 -3.10 -21.96
CA LEU A 278 -9.25 -3.37 -20.88
C LEU A 278 -10.17 -2.17 -20.68
N GLY A 279 -11.26 -2.34 -19.94
CA GLY A 279 -12.08 -1.22 -19.49
C GLY A 279 -13.51 -1.59 -19.14
N PRO A 280 -14.32 -0.61 -18.69
CA PRO A 280 -14.00 0.83 -18.59
C PRO A 280 -13.25 1.24 -17.30
N PRO A 281 -12.42 2.33 -17.31
CA PRO A 281 -12.01 3.12 -18.47
C PRO A 281 -11.01 2.37 -19.35
N ALA A 282 -10.80 2.83 -20.58
CA ALA A 282 -9.88 2.20 -21.51
C ALA A 282 -8.45 2.19 -20.93
N TYR A 283 -7.85 1.00 -20.81
CA TYR A 283 -6.50 0.82 -20.29
C TYR A 283 -5.77 -0.25 -21.10
N ALA A 284 -4.55 0.07 -21.56
CA ALA A 284 -3.67 -0.89 -22.21
C ALA A 284 -2.56 -1.27 -21.21
N PRO A 285 -2.58 -2.49 -20.64
CA PRO A 285 -1.53 -2.94 -19.75
C PRO A 285 -0.17 -2.93 -20.45
N PRO A 286 0.92 -2.54 -19.76
CA PRO A 286 2.26 -2.66 -20.33
C PRO A 286 2.59 -4.13 -20.61
N ARG A 287 3.60 -4.38 -21.44
CA ARG A 287 4.12 -5.74 -21.67
C ARG A 287 5.36 -5.99 -20.82
N PHE A 288 5.56 -7.24 -20.42
CA PHE A 288 6.82 -7.71 -19.89
C PHE A 288 7.77 -8.09 -21.04
N ASP A 289 8.79 -7.27 -21.24
CA ASP A 289 9.80 -7.40 -22.29
C ASP A 289 11.23 -7.33 -21.71
N ALA A 290 12.23 -7.47 -22.56
CA ALA A 290 13.63 -7.40 -22.17
C ALA A 290 14.03 -6.05 -21.56
N ASP A 291 13.36 -4.94 -21.94
CA ASP A 291 13.61 -3.62 -21.34
C ASP A 291 13.13 -3.57 -19.89
N LEU A 292 11.90 -4.03 -19.63
CA LEU A 292 11.36 -4.09 -18.28
C LEU A 292 12.18 -5.05 -17.40
N ALA A 293 12.47 -6.25 -17.90
CA ALA A 293 13.29 -7.22 -17.18
C ALA A 293 14.68 -6.66 -16.84
N ALA A 294 15.33 -5.96 -17.77
CA ALA A 294 16.63 -5.32 -17.53
C ALA A 294 16.58 -4.28 -16.39
N ILE A 295 15.50 -3.50 -16.31
CA ILE A 295 15.29 -2.51 -15.24
C ILE A 295 15.11 -3.22 -13.89
N GLU A 296 14.38 -4.32 -13.88
CA GLU A 296 14.08 -5.10 -12.69
C GLU A 296 15.30 -5.85 -12.13
N VAL A 297 16.02 -6.60 -12.98
CA VAL A 297 17.22 -7.35 -12.55
C VAL A 297 18.38 -6.44 -12.18
N ALA A 298 18.45 -5.22 -12.71
CA ALA A 298 19.45 -4.23 -12.34
C ALA A 298 19.39 -3.83 -10.85
N LEU A 299 18.29 -4.11 -10.16
CA LEU A 299 18.21 -3.94 -8.71
C LEU A 299 19.20 -4.85 -7.97
N PHE A 300 19.57 -6.01 -8.54
CA PHE A 300 20.54 -6.91 -7.95
C PHE A 300 21.94 -6.27 -7.83
N PRO A 301 22.61 -5.85 -8.91
CA PRO A 301 23.91 -5.19 -8.78
C PRO A 301 23.82 -3.91 -7.95
N GLN A 302 22.78 -3.10 -8.14
CA GLN A 302 22.62 -1.82 -7.44
C GLN A 302 22.49 -1.96 -5.92
N TRP A 303 21.62 -2.88 -5.45
CA TRP A 303 21.25 -2.95 -4.04
C TRP A 303 21.84 -4.15 -3.33
N TYR A 304 21.91 -5.31 -3.99
CA TYR A 304 22.48 -6.50 -3.39
C TYR A 304 24.00 -6.48 -3.41
N GLN A 305 24.63 -6.29 -4.58
CA GLN A 305 26.09 -6.20 -4.69
C GLN A 305 26.64 -4.83 -4.29
N ARG A 306 25.82 -3.78 -4.37
CA ARG A 306 26.25 -2.37 -4.19
C ARG A 306 27.33 -1.97 -5.21
N ALA A 307 27.13 -2.39 -6.45
CA ALA A 307 28.04 -2.17 -7.57
C ALA A 307 27.32 -1.47 -8.75
N PRO A 308 28.06 -0.82 -9.67
CA PRO A 308 27.50 -0.36 -10.94
C PRO A 308 26.83 -1.51 -11.71
N VAL A 309 25.81 -1.18 -12.50
CA VAL A 309 25.15 -2.16 -13.37
C VAL A 309 26.08 -2.50 -14.53
N ASP A 310 26.53 -3.74 -14.58
CA ASP A 310 27.32 -4.29 -15.68
C ASP A 310 26.47 -4.41 -16.96
N PRO A 311 26.87 -3.78 -18.10
CA PRO A 311 26.20 -3.94 -19.37
C PRO A 311 26.11 -5.39 -19.85
N ASP A 312 27.12 -6.22 -19.55
CA ASP A 312 27.11 -7.63 -19.95
C ASP A 312 26.03 -8.40 -19.18
N PHE A 313 25.91 -8.19 -17.87
CA PHE A 313 24.81 -8.72 -17.05
C PHE A 313 23.45 -8.38 -17.65
N VAL A 314 23.24 -7.12 -18.01
CA VAL A 314 21.98 -6.68 -18.65
C VAL A 314 21.79 -7.37 -20.00
N GLY A 315 22.82 -7.43 -20.84
CA GLY A 315 22.77 -8.09 -22.16
C GLY A 315 22.38 -9.57 -22.07
N LEU A 316 22.91 -10.29 -21.08
CA LEU A 316 22.57 -11.69 -20.84
C LEU A 316 21.09 -11.88 -20.49
N TRP A 317 20.55 -11.05 -19.60
CA TRP A 317 19.14 -11.09 -19.24
C TRP A 317 18.22 -10.72 -20.39
N ARG A 318 18.56 -9.68 -21.17
CA ARG A 318 17.79 -9.31 -22.36
C ARG A 318 17.71 -10.47 -23.34
N GLY A 319 18.85 -11.10 -23.64
CA GLY A 319 18.90 -12.26 -24.54
C GLY A 319 18.04 -13.44 -24.05
N ALA A 320 18.06 -13.74 -22.76
CA ALA A 320 17.22 -14.79 -22.18
C ALA A 320 15.72 -14.48 -22.29
N ILE A 321 15.32 -13.23 -22.02
CA ILE A 321 13.91 -12.79 -22.06
C ILE A 321 13.38 -12.65 -23.49
N ASP A 322 14.21 -12.26 -24.45
CA ASP A 322 13.83 -12.20 -25.88
C ASP A 322 13.70 -13.61 -26.49
N ALA A 323 14.49 -14.58 -26.03
CA ALA A 323 14.44 -15.97 -26.49
C ALA A 323 13.32 -16.82 -25.83
N MET A 324 12.63 -16.27 -24.84
CA MET A 324 11.56 -16.93 -24.08
C MET A 324 10.35 -17.20 -24.97
N TRP A 325 9.68 -18.35 -24.77
CA TRP A 325 8.44 -18.65 -25.46
C TRP A 325 7.29 -17.78 -24.92
N ARG A 326 6.54 -17.16 -25.85
CA ARG A 326 5.44 -16.21 -25.59
C ARG A 326 4.10 -16.65 -26.17
N GLY A 327 3.95 -17.95 -26.44
CA GLY A 327 2.73 -18.50 -27.05
C GLY A 327 1.54 -18.55 -26.09
N ASP A 328 1.75 -18.24 -24.81
CA ASP A 328 0.72 -18.15 -23.78
C ASP A 328 0.68 -16.76 -23.11
N ASP A 329 1.17 -15.70 -23.76
CA ASP A 329 1.09 -14.34 -23.23
C ASP A 329 -0.35 -14.00 -22.81
N HIS A 330 -0.52 -13.54 -21.57
CA HIS A 330 -1.79 -13.20 -20.95
C HIS A 330 -1.61 -11.96 -20.05
N LEU A 331 -2.71 -11.39 -19.54
CA LEU A 331 -2.64 -10.48 -18.40
C LEU A 331 -2.15 -11.25 -17.17
N ALA A 332 -0.90 -11.00 -16.77
CA ALA A 332 -0.32 -11.46 -15.53
C ALA A 332 -0.51 -10.38 -14.45
N LEU A 333 -0.90 -10.80 -13.25
CA LEU A 333 -1.19 -9.95 -12.10
C LEU A 333 0.06 -9.42 -11.41
N ARG A 334 1.24 -9.97 -11.76
CA ARG A 334 2.59 -9.55 -11.34
C ARG A 334 2.94 -9.87 -9.88
N ASP A 335 2.01 -9.62 -8.97
CA ASP A 335 2.13 -9.82 -7.52
C ASP A 335 1.08 -10.81 -6.97
N TYR A 336 0.85 -11.90 -7.70
CA TYR A 336 -0.02 -13.01 -7.29
C TYR A 336 0.67 -13.88 -6.22
N HIS A 337 0.61 -13.48 -4.96
CA HIS A 337 1.28 -14.14 -3.82
C HIS A 337 0.61 -13.80 -2.47
N SER A 338 1.00 -14.47 -1.37
CA SER A 338 0.22 -14.53 -0.13
C SER A 338 -0.26 -13.21 0.51
N PRO A 339 0.50 -12.10 0.54
CA PRO A 339 -0.04 -10.85 1.08
C PRO A 339 -1.25 -10.32 0.31
N ASN A 340 -1.34 -10.64 -0.98
CA ASN A 340 -2.31 -10.12 -1.94
C ASN A 340 -3.44 -11.11 -2.23
N LEU A 341 -3.44 -12.26 -1.55
CA LEU A 341 -4.46 -13.31 -1.67
C LEU A 341 -5.18 -13.51 -0.34
N LEU A 342 -6.49 -13.29 -0.37
CA LEU A 342 -7.41 -13.42 0.76
C LEU A 342 -8.22 -14.71 0.63
N TRP A 343 -8.45 -15.38 1.76
CA TRP A 343 -9.27 -16.58 1.85
C TRP A 343 -10.69 -16.21 2.28
N LEU A 344 -11.67 -16.68 1.52
CA LEU A 344 -13.10 -16.40 1.67
C LEU A 344 -13.85 -17.73 1.81
N PRO A 345 -13.78 -18.39 2.97
CA PRO A 345 -14.29 -19.76 3.15
C PRO A 345 -15.81 -19.88 2.91
N GLU A 346 -16.54 -18.79 3.04
CA GLU A 346 -17.98 -18.71 2.80
C GLU A 346 -18.37 -18.70 1.31
N ARG A 347 -17.41 -18.47 0.41
CA ARG A 347 -17.65 -18.45 -1.05
C ARG A 347 -17.44 -19.84 -1.66
N GLY A 348 -17.99 -20.05 -2.86
CA GLY A 348 -17.89 -21.31 -3.60
C GLY A 348 -16.80 -21.30 -4.67
N GLY A 349 -16.15 -22.45 -4.90
CA GLY A 349 -15.23 -22.64 -6.03
C GLY A 349 -14.02 -21.70 -5.99
N ILE A 350 -13.72 -21.06 -7.13
CA ILE A 350 -12.60 -20.11 -7.24
C ILE A 350 -12.86 -18.78 -6.54
N ALA A 351 -14.12 -18.46 -6.22
CA ALA A 351 -14.45 -17.25 -5.50
C ALA A 351 -13.96 -17.27 -4.04
N ARG A 352 -13.46 -18.42 -3.55
CA ARG A 352 -12.79 -18.53 -2.25
C ARG A 352 -11.46 -17.78 -2.17
N VAL A 353 -10.90 -17.36 -3.30
CA VAL A 353 -9.63 -16.64 -3.37
C VAL A 353 -9.90 -15.20 -3.80
N GLY A 354 -9.88 -14.30 -2.83
CA GLY A 354 -9.89 -12.85 -3.06
C GLY A 354 -8.52 -12.36 -3.50
N VAL A 355 -8.48 -11.49 -4.50
CA VAL A 355 -7.27 -10.91 -5.07
C VAL A 355 -7.30 -9.41 -4.87
N ILE A 356 -6.23 -8.86 -4.30
CA ILE A 356 -6.00 -7.43 -4.16
C ILE A 356 -4.68 -7.05 -4.84
N ASP A 357 -4.39 -5.76 -4.96
CA ASP A 357 -3.11 -5.24 -5.46
C ASP A 357 -2.78 -5.71 -6.90
N TYR A 358 -3.79 -5.68 -7.78
CA TYR A 358 -3.71 -6.14 -9.17
C TYR A 358 -3.49 -5.03 -10.21
N GLN A 359 -3.44 -3.77 -9.80
CA GLN A 359 -3.36 -2.62 -10.72
C GLN A 359 -2.07 -2.57 -11.56
N ASP A 360 -1.01 -3.21 -11.10
CA ASP A 360 0.30 -3.26 -11.79
C ASP A 360 0.40 -4.44 -12.78
N ALA A 361 -0.74 -5.06 -13.11
CA ALA A 361 -0.85 -6.14 -14.07
C ALA A 361 -0.30 -5.75 -15.45
N MET A 362 0.28 -6.73 -16.13
CA MET A 362 0.99 -6.55 -17.40
C MET A 362 0.78 -7.77 -18.31
N ILE A 363 1.00 -7.61 -19.62
CA ILE A 363 0.98 -8.74 -20.55
C ILE A 363 2.31 -9.50 -20.44
N ALA A 364 2.26 -10.76 -19.99
CA ALA A 364 3.41 -11.64 -19.81
C ALA A 364 3.01 -13.12 -20.01
N PRO A 365 3.96 -14.05 -20.19
CA PRO A 365 3.65 -15.48 -20.19
C PRO A 365 2.96 -15.90 -18.89
N THR A 366 1.99 -16.82 -18.97
CA THR A 366 1.16 -17.15 -17.80
C THR A 366 1.94 -17.77 -16.64
N ALA A 367 3.10 -18.37 -16.93
CA ALA A 367 4.04 -18.86 -15.93
C ALA A 367 4.47 -17.77 -14.93
N TYR A 368 4.41 -16.48 -15.29
CA TYR A 368 4.82 -15.37 -14.43
C TYR A 368 4.10 -15.36 -13.08
N ASP A 369 2.76 -15.47 -13.09
CA ASP A 369 1.96 -15.50 -11.86
C ASP A 369 2.08 -16.84 -11.12
N VAL A 370 2.28 -17.94 -11.85
CA VAL A 370 2.48 -19.27 -11.25
C VAL A 370 3.79 -19.30 -10.46
N VAL A 371 4.88 -18.75 -11.00
CA VAL A 371 6.14 -18.56 -10.27
C VAL A 371 5.92 -17.70 -9.03
N SER A 372 5.16 -16.59 -9.16
CA SER A 372 4.87 -15.70 -8.03
C SER A 372 4.18 -16.40 -6.87
N LEU A 373 3.25 -17.32 -7.16
CA LEU A 373 2.54 -18.12 -6.16
C LEU A 373 3.39 -19.26 -5.61
N ALA A 374 3.98 -20.06 -6.51
CA ALA A 374 4.68 -21.29 -6.16
C ALA A 374 6.05 -21.04 -5.51
N GLN A 375 6.60 -19.84 -5.68
CA GLN A 375 7.87 -19.41 -5.12
C GLN A 375 7.73 -18.10 -4.35
N ASP A 376 6.62 -17.97 -3.63
CA ASP A 376 6.34 -16.81 -2.81
C ASP A 376 7.53 -16.48 -1.89
N ALA A 377 8.16 -15.34 -2.13
CA ALA A 377 9.37 -14.94 -1.44
C ALA A 377 9.17 -14.69 0.07
N ARG A 378 7.93 -14.53 0.54
CA ARG A 378 7.63 -14.13 1.93
C ARG A 378 7.30 -15.32 2.83
N VAL A 379 6.98 -16.47 2.25
CA VAL A 379 6.72 -17.71 3.00
C VAL A 379 7.66 -18.83 2.53
N ASP A 380 7.77 -19.91 3.29
CA ASP A 380 8.52 -21.09 2.86
C ASP A 380 7.56 -22.04 2.15
N VAL A 381 7.53 -21.99 0.81
CA VAL A 381 6.75 -22.92 0.00
C VAL A 381 7.54 -24.22 -0.16
N PRO A 382 7.06 -25.36 0.35
CA PRO A 382 7.77 -26.63 0.18
C PRO A 382 7.82 -27.04 -1.29
N ASP A 383 8.91 -27.69 -1.73
CA ASP A 383 9.07 -28.17 -3.12
C ASP A 383 7.90 -29.06 -3.58
N ALA A 384 7.34 -29.87 -2.67
CA ALA A 384 6.18 -30.70 -2.95
C ALA A 384 4.93 -29.86 -3.26
N LEU A 385 4.74 -28.73 -2.56
CA LEU A 385 3.63 -27.81 -2.81
C LEU A 385 3.85 -27.02 -4.10
N GLU A 386 5.07 -26.56 -4.40
CA GLU A 386 5.39 -25.96 -5.70
C GLU A 386 5.07 -26.93 -6.85
N ALA A 387 5.51 -28.19 -6.74
CA ALA A 387 5.22 -29.21 -7.74
C ALA A 387 3.72 -29.44 -7.91
N GLU A 388 2.95 -29.49 -6.80
CA GLU A 388 1.51 -29.65 -6.86
C GLU A 388 0.81 -28.44 -7.49
N ILE A 389 1.21 -27.20 -7.14
CA ILE A 389 0.69 -25.96 -7.74
C ILE A 389 0.86 -25.99 -9.26
N CYS A 390 2.08 -26.27 -9.74
CA CYS A 390 2.38 -26.33 -11.18
C CYS A 390 1.60 -27.46 -11.87
N ALA A 391 1.51 -28.63 -11.26
CA ALA A 391 0.76 -29.76 -11.80
C ALA A 391 -0.73 -29.46 -11.93
N ARG A 392 -1.35 -28.86 -10.90
CA ARG A 392 -2.76 -28.46 -10.90
C ARG A 392 -3.04 -27.39 -11.95
N TYR A 393 -2.16 -26.41 -12.06
CA TYR A 393 -2.26 -25.35 -13.07
C TYR A 393 -2.24 -25.93 -14.49
N LEU A 394 -1.24 -26.75 -14.82
CA LEU A 394 -1.10 -27.35 -16.15
C LEU A 394 -2.22 -28.33 -16.48
N ALA A 395 -2.73 -29.08 -15.49
CA ALA A 395 -3.87 -29.98 -15.69
C ALA A 395 -5.16 -29.24 -16.11
N LEU A 396 -5.32 -27.98 -15.67
CA LEU A 396 -6.43 -27.10 -16.05
C LEU A 396 -6.15 -26.26 -17.30
N ARG A 397 -4.92 -26.32 -17.83
CA ARG A 397 -4.46 -25.61 -19.03
C ARG A 397 -3.91 -26.56 -20.09
N PRO A 398 -4.72 -27.52 -20.58
CA PRO A 398 -4.28 -28.47 -21.60
C PRO A 398 -3.96 -27.82 -22.96
N ASP A 399 -4.31 -26.54 -23.14
CA ASP A 399 -3.99 -25.73 -24.30
C ASP A 399 -2.54 -25.23 -24.33
N VAL A 400 -1.81 -25.32 -23.21
CA VAL A 400 -0.44 -24.85 -23.07
C VAL A 400 0.55 -25.98 -23.40
N ASP A 401 1.57 -25.70 -24.20
CA ASP A 401 2.70 -26.60 -24.41
C ASP A 401 3.54 -26.70 -23.13
N ALA A 402 3.33 -27.77 -22.36
CA ALA A 402 3.98 -27.96 -21.06
C ALA A 402 5.51 -27.92 -21.13
N ALA A 403 6.12 -28.43 -22.20
CA ALA A 403 7.58 -28.44 -22.33
C ALA A 403 8.11 -27.01 -22.49
N ARG A 404 7.49 -26.20 -23.34
CA ARG A 404 7.84 -24.79 -23.51
C ARG A 404 7.51 -23.97 -22.27
N TRP A 405 6.39 -24.26 -21.63
CA TRP A 405 5.98 -23.59 -20.39
C TRP A 405 7.02 -23.77 -19.29
N TRP A 406 7.60 -24.96 -19.12
CA TRP A 406 8.68 -25.17 -18.14
C TRP A 406 9.93 -24.35 -18.43
N THR A 407 10.34 -24.21 -19.71
CA THR A 407 11.48 -23.34 -20.07
C THR A 407 11.23 -21.87 -19.69
N THR A 408 10.01 -21.39 -19.96
CA THR A 408 9.53 -20.06 -19.57
C THR A 408 9.46 -19.91 -18.05
N TYR A 409 8.90 -20.89 -17.33
CA TYR A 409 8.83 -20.93 -15.87
C TYR A 409 10.22 -20.82 -15.24
N HIS A 410 11.21 -21.52 -15.78
CA HIS A 410 12.56 -21.43 -15.23
C HIS A 410 13.25 -20.09 -15.51
N THR A 411 13.05 -19.51 -16.69
CA THR A 411 13.58 -18.18 -17.01
C THR A 411 12.96 -17.10 -16.12
N LEU A 412 11.64 -17.11 -15.95
CA LEU A 412 10.93 -16.17 -15.08
C LEU A 412 11.24 -16.36 -13.60
N GLY A 413 11.40 -17.61 -13.14
CA GLY A 413 11.84 -17.90 -11.78
C GLY A 413 13.23 -17.36 -11.47
N ALA A 414 14.19 -17.50 -12.40
CA ALA A 414 15.52 -16.93 -12.24
C ALA A 414 15.49 -15.39 -12.24
N GLU A 415 14.75 -14.77 -13.18
CA GLU A 415 14.57 -13.32 -13.26
C GLU A 415 13.99 -12.77 -11.95
N ARG A 416 12.87 -13.35 -11.51
CA ARG A 416 12.16 -12.92 -10.30
C ARG A 416 13.03 -13.06 -9.07
N ALA A 417 13.74 -14.18 -8.90
CA ALA A 417 14.65 -14.37 -7.78
C ALA A 417 15.77 -13.31 -7.77
N THR A 418 16.37 -13.03 -8.92
CA THR A 418 17.40 -11.99 -9.09
C THR A 418 16.88 -10.61 -8.71
N ARG A 419 15.70 -10.23 -9.23
CA ARG A 419 15.04 -8.97 -8.89
C ARG A 419 14.76 -8.86 -7.39
N ILE A 420 14.15 -9.88 -6.77
CA ILE A 420 13.72 -9.82 -5.36
C ILE A 420 14.92 -9.77 -4.41
N LEU A 421 16.04 -10.43 -4.74
CA LEU A 421 17.29 -10.29 -3.97
C LEU A 421 17.72 -8.81 -3.86
N GLY A 422 17.64 -8.07 -4.97
CA GLY A 422 17.87 -6.62 -4.98
C GLY A 422 16.80 -5.84 -4.20
N VAL A 423 15.52 -6.14 -4.42
CA VAL A 423 14.39 -5.46 -3.73
C VAL A 423 14.47 -5.61 -2.22
N PHE A 424 14.69 -6.81 -1.69
CA PHE A 424 14.74 -7.04 -0.24
C PHE A 424 15.93 -6.33 0.40
N ARG A 425 17.06 -6.25 -0.30
CA ARG A 425 18.20 -5.46 0.19
C ARG A 425 17.90 -3.96 0.16
N ARG A 426 17.24 -3.46 -0.90
CA ARG A 426 16.76 -2.08 -0.97
C ARG A 426 15.81 -1.73 0.18
N LEU A 427 14.82 -2.59 0.45
CA LEU A 427 13.85 -2.39 1.53
C LEU A 427 14.53 -2.31 2.90
N ASN A 428 15.58 -3.10 3.13
CA ASN A 428 16.38 -3.00 4.34
C ASN A 428 17.16 -1.67 4.39
N ASP A 429 17.96 -1.41 3.35
CA ASP A 429 18.97 -0.35 3.36
C ASP A 429 18.36 1.06 3.27
N ARG A 430 17.28 1.22 2.48
CA ARG A 430 16.60 2.50 2.27
C ARG A 430 15.40 2.69 3.18
N ASP A 431 14.60 1.65 3.36
CA ASP A 431 13.27 1.76 3.98
C ASP A 431 13.24 1.23 5.43
N GLY A 432 14.38 0.78 5.98
CA GLY A 432 14.48 0.32 7.36
C GLY A 432 13.68 -0.96 7.66
N LYS A 433 13.53 -1.85 6.67
CA LYS A 433 12.71 -3.08 6.77
C LYS A 433 13.57 -4.36 6.85
N PRO A 434 14.23 -4.66 7.98
CA PRO A 434 15.12 -5.82 8.11
C PRO A 434 14.40 -7.17 8.09
N GLN A 435 13.08 -7.18 8.30
CA GLN A 435 12.26 -8.41 8.29
C GLN A 435 12.29 -9.18 6.96
N TYR A 436 12.75 -8.56 5.87
CA TYR A 436 12.89 -9.24 4.57
C TYR A 436 14.21 -10.02 4.40
N LEU A 437 15.25 -9.71 5.18
CA LEU A 437 16.56 -10.37 5.06
C LEU A 437 16.54 -11.88 5.35
N PRO A 438 15.74 -12.40 6.31
CA PRO A 438 15.61 -13.85 6.53
C PRO A 438 15.12 -14.63 5.31
N HIS A 439 14.53 -13.97 4.31
CA HIS A 439 14.05 -14.60 3.09
C HIS A 439 15.11 -14.68 1.98
N LEU A 440 16.31 -14.11 2.15
CA LEU A 440 17.33 -14.14 1.10
C LEU A 440 17.81 -15.58 0.79
N PRO A 441 18.09 -16.48 1.76
CA PRO A 441 18.61 -17.82 1.45
C PRO A 441 17.72 -18.63 0.51
N ARG A 442 16.40 -18.57 0.65
CA ARG A 442 15.47 -19.29 -0.24
C ARG A 442 15.48 -18.73 -1.67
N LEU A 443 15.65 -17.43 -1.85
CA LEU A 443 15.78 -16.82 -3.18
C LEU A 443 17.06 -17.28 -3.88
N LYS A 444 18.15 -17.45 -3.13
CA LYS A 444 19.41 -18.01 -3.67
C LYS A 444 19.22 -19.45 -4.14
N ARG A 445 18.53 -20.28 -3.35
CA ARG A 445 18.18 -21.66 -3.71
C ARG A 445 17.32 -21.72 -4.96
N ALA A 446 16.27 -20.90 -5.04
CA ALA A 446 15.41 -20.80 -6.20
C ALA A 446 16.22 -20.40 -7.45
N LEU A 447 17.01 -19.33 -7.36
CA LEU A 447 17.89 -18.87 -8.45
C LEU A 447 18.81 -19.99 -8.94
N ALA A 448 19.54 -20.65 -8.04
CA ALA A 448 20.44 -21.75 -8.39
C ALA A 448 19.71 -22.90 -9.09
N ARG A 449 18.53 -23.30 -8.59
CA ARG A 449 17.70 -24.35 -9.19
C ARG A 449 17.26 -23.99 -10.61
N HIS A 450 16.82 -22.76 -10.85
CA HIS A 450 16.39 -22.33 -12.17
C HIS A 450 17.53 -22.26 -13.19
N LEU A 451 18.67 -21.69 -12.78
CA LEU A 451 19.86 -21.60 -13.62
C LEU A 451 20.44 -22.97 -13.98
N ALA A 452 20.24 -23.98 -13.12
CA ALA A 452 20.61 -25.36 -13.40
C ALA A 452 19.58 -26.09 -14.29
N ALA A 453 18.30 -25.79 -14.14
CA ALA A 453 17.22 -26.48 -14.84
C ALA A 453 17.04 -26.02 -16.30
N GLU A 454 17.36 -24.77 -16.64
CA GLU A 454 17.23 -24.24 -18.01
C GLU A 454 18.61 -24.01 -18.66
N PRO A 455 19.03 -24.88 -19.60
CA PRO A 455 20.34 -24.78 -20.25
C PRO A 455 20.62 -23.44 -20.93
N ARG A 456 19.59 -22.74 -21.43
CA ARG A 456 19.75 -21.40 -22.04
C ARG A 456 20.21 -20.34 -21.05
N LEU A 457 20.04 -20.57 -19.75
CA LEU A 457 20.51 -19.66 -18.70
C LEU A 457 21.98 -19.92 -18.29
N ALA A 458 22.69 -20.86 -18.93
CA ALA A 458 24.08 -21.14 -18.62
C ALA A 458 24.99 -19.90 -18.65
N PRO A 459 24.86 -18.96 -19.62
CA PRO A 459 25.65 -17.72 -19.60
C PRO A 459 25.39 -16.86 -18.35
N ILE A 460 24.14 -16.77 -17.89
CA ILE A 460 23.77 -16.04 -16.67
C ILE A 460 24.33 -16.75 -15.43
N ARG A 461 24.22 -18.09 -15.38
CA ARG A 461 24.81 -18.90 -14.31
C ARG A 461 26.31 -18.67 -14.19
N ASP A 462 27.01 -18.71 -15.32
CA ASP A 462 28.46 -18.55 -15.36
C ASP A 462 28.86 -17.12 -14.95
N TRP A 463 28.05 -16.11 -15.32
CA TRP A 463 28.23 -14.74 -14.81
C TRP A 463 28.07 -14.68 -13.28
N PHE A 464 27.03 -15.27 -12.71
CA PHE A 464 26.86 -15.30 -11.25
C PHE A 464 28.01 -16.01 -10.54
N ALA A 465 28.50 -17.13 -11.09
CA ALA A 465 29.62 -17.88 -10.52
C ALA A 465 30.95 -17.09 -10.57
N ALA A 466 31.15 -16.27 -11.60
CA ALA A 466 32.36 -15.45 -11.76
C ALA A 466 32.33 -14.16 -10.90
N HIS A 467 31.15 -13.59 -10.66
CA HIS A 467 31.01 -12.25 -10.06
C HIS A 467 30.40 -12.26 -8.65
N THR A 468 29.94 -13.42 -8.15
CA THR A 468 29.28 -13.53 -6.84
C THR A 468 29.55 -14.88 -6.17
N THR A 469 29.29 -14.97 -4.87
CA THR A 469 29.26 -16.22 -4.10
C THR A 469 27.86 -16.79 -3.95
N ILE A 470 26.85 -16.17 -4.56
CA ILE A 470 25.44 -16.40 -4.21
C ILE A 470 24.98 -17.83 -4.52
N LEU A 471 25.53 -18.44 -5.58
CA LEU A 471 25.20 -19.80 -5.98
C LEU A 471 25.88 -20.85 -5.07
N GLN A 472 26.99 -20.49 -4.42
CA GLN A 472 27.68 -21.37 -3.45
C GLN A 472 26.97 -21.34 -2.09
N GLU A 473 26.41 -20.19 -1.74
CA GLU A 473 25.61 -19.97 -0.52
C GLU A 473 24.19 -20.57 -0.59
N ALA A 474 23.80 -21.09 -1.76
CA ALA A 474 22.52 -21.77 -1.97
C ALA A 474 22.52 -23.23 -1.49
N GLY A 475 23.69 -23.76 -1.08
CA GLY A 475 23.85 -25.14 -0.60
C GLY A 475 23.20 -25.44 0.75
#